data_AF-A0A8S9H3F9-F1
#
_entry.id   AF-A0A8S9H3F9-F1
#
_cell.length_a   1.000
_cell.length_b   1.000
_cell.length_c   1.000
_cell.angle_alpha   90.00
_cell.angle_beta   90.00
_cell.angle_gamma   90.00
#
_symmetry.space_group_name_H-M   'P 1'
#
loop_
_entity.id
_entity.type
_entity.pdbx_description
1 polymer ?
#
loop_
_entity_poly.entity_id
_entity_poly.type
_entity_poly.pdbx_seq_one_letter_code
_entity_poly.pdbx_strand_id
1 'polypeptide(L)'
;MARKKILGEMGYDFTIVTADIDEKAIRRDNPQDLVVALAQAKADEIISKLGGQSPFAQDPLPTLLITADTVIVYKGVIREKPISKEEARQFIKVLAAGACVLEVLSTSSKTQIRAEMTLTRIVKCTYKL
;
A
#
# COMPACT_ATOMS: atom_id res chain seq x y z
N MET A 1 -9.81 -4.42 -2.41
CA MET A 1 -11.24 -4.09 -2.27
C MET A 1 -11.53 -3.09 -1.15
N ALA A 2 -10.91 -3.19 0.03
CA ALA A 2 -11.15 -2.24 1.13
C ALA A 2 -10.92 -0.75 0.75
N ARG A 3 -9.76 -0.42 0.17
CA ARG A 3 -9.42 0.97 -0.21
C ARG A 3 -10.42 1.59 -1.21
N LYS A 4 -10.78 0.83 -2.25
CA LYS A 4 -11.80 1.24 -3.23
C LYS A 4 -13.13 1.57 -2.55
N LYS A 5 -13.56 0.72 -1.61
CA LYS A 5 -14.82 0.89 -0.89
C LYS A 5 -14.81 2.16 -0.04
N ILE A 6 -13.75 2.36 0.75
CA ILE A 6 -13.59 3.53 1.63
C ILE A 6 -13.64 4.83 0.80
N LEU A 7 -12.87 4.92 -0.29
CA LEU A 7 -12.86 6.11 -1.14
C LEU A 7 -14.23 6.36 -1.80
N GLY A 8 -14.94 5.31 -2.20
CA GLY A 8 -16.30 5.43 -2.74
C GLY A 8 -17.32 5.87 -1.69
N GLU A 9 -17.24 5.37 -0.47
CA GLU A 9 -18.10 5.79 0.65
C GLU A 9 -17.85 7.26 1.05
N MET A 10 -16.64 7.77 0.84
CA MET A 10 -16.30 9.19 1.01
C MET A 10 -16.79 10.09 -0.14
N GLY A 11 -17.35 9.52 -1.21
CA GLY A 11 -17.90 10.27 -2.35
C GLY A 11 -16.87 10.72 -3.38
N TYR A 12 -15.68 10.10 -3.41
CA TYR A 12 -14.69 10.43 -4.43
C TYR A 12 -14.95 9.68 -5.74
N ASP A 13 -14.86 10.41 -6.84
CA ASP A 13 -14.72 9.82 -8.18
C ASP A 13 -13.24 9.51 -8.45
N PHE A 14 -12.94 8.25 -8.78
CA PHE A 14 -11.56 7.83 -9.02
C PHE A 14 -11.48 6.73 -10.08
N THR A 15 -10.32 6.68 -10.74
CA THR A 15 -9.97 5.61 -11.68
C THR A 15 -8.97 4.67 -11.02
N ILE A 16 -9.11 3.37 -11.26
CA ILE A 16 -8.18 2.36 -10.74
C ILE A 16 -7.13 2.09 -11.82
N VAL A 17 -5.86 2.27 -11.46
CA VAL A 17 -4.72 1.92 -12.29
C VAL A 17 -3.84 0.93 -11.51
N THR A 18 -3.38 -0.12 -12.18
CA THR A 18 -2.52 -1.14 -11.58
C THR A 18 -1.07 -0.91 -11.97
N ALA A 19 -0.19 -0.79 -10.97
CA ALA A 19 1.25 -0.86 -11.18
C ALA A 19 1.64 -2.31 -11.51
N ASP A 20 2.52 -2.49 -12.50
CA ASP A 20 3.10 -3.80 -12.82
C ASP A 20 4.55 -3.78 -12.37
N ILE A 21 4.74 -3.96 -11.07
CA ILE A 21 6.07 -3.97 -10.45
C ILE A 21 6.31 -5.31 -9.78
N ASP A 22 7.56 -5.78 -9.83
CA ASP A 22 7.99 -6.90 -9.01
C ASP A 22 8.26 -6.41 -7.58
N GLU A 23 7.22 -6.37 -6.75
CA GLU A 23 7.31 -6.00 -5.34
C GLU A 23 8.36 -6.83 -4.58
N LYS A 24 8.61 -8.08 -5.02
CA LYS A 24 9.58 -8.97 -4.36
C LYS A 24 11.03 -8.60 -4.65
N ALA A 25 11.30 -7.91 -5.76
CA ALA A 25 12.62 -7.38 -6.07
C ALA A 25 12.98 -6.16 -5.20
N ILE A 26 11.98 -5.48 -4.63
CA ILE A 26 12.17 -4.32 -3.77
C ILE A 26 12.29 -4.80 -2.31
N ARG A 27 13.50 -4.69 -1.76
CA ARG A 27 13.82 -5.11 -0.39
C ARG A 27 14.59 -4.02 0.35
N ARG A 28 14.26 -3.87 1.63
CA ARG A 28 14.92 -2.99 2.61
C ARG A 28 14.91 -3.71 3.95
N ASP A 29 15.97 -3.52 4.73
CA ASP A 29 16.08 -4.14 6.07
C ASP A 29 15.12 -3.49 7.07
N ASN A 30 14.91 -2.18 6.91
CA ASN A 30 13.99 -1.41 7.71
C ASN A 30 12.58 -1.49 7.09
N PRO A 31 11.55 -1.92 7.86
CA PRO A 31 10.20 -2.06 7.32
C PRO A 31 9.59 -0.72 6.90
N GLN A 32 9.89 0.37 7.59
CA GLN A 32 9.44 1.71 7.19
C GLN A 32 9.99 2.08 5.80
N ASP A 33 11.27 1.84 5.56
CA ASP A 33 11.90 2.13 4.27
C ASP A 33 11.35 1.21 3.17
N LEU A 34 11.00 -0.03 3.51
CA LEU A 34 10.39 -0.97 2.58
C LEU A 34 9.03 -0.47 2.07
N VAL A 35 8.10 -0.15 2.97
CA VAL A 35 6.76 0.29 2.55
C VAL A 35 6.80 1.63 1.81
N VAL A 36 7.70 2.53 2.16
CA VAL A 36 7.91 3.78 1.39
C VAL A 36 8.45 3.46 0.00
N ALA A 37 9.46 2.60 -0.12
CA ALA A 37 10.01 2.20 -1.42
C ALA A 37 8.98 1.51 -2.32
N LEU A 38 8.14 0.64 -1.75
CA LEU A 38 7.05 -0.03 -2.48
C LEU A 38 6.00 0.98 -2.96
N ALA A 39 5.56 1.90 -2.10
CA ALA A 39 4.58 2.93 -2.48
C ALA A 39 5.13 3.86 -3.59
N GLN A 40 6.40 4.25 -3.48
CA GLN A 40 7.09 5.07 -4.47
C GLN A 40 7.23 4.35 -5.82
N ALA A 41 7.70 3.10 -5.82
CA ALA A 41 7.85 2.32 -7.05
C ALA A 41 6.51 2.13 -7.77
N LYS A 42 5.40 1.96 -7.04
CA LYS A 42 4.06 1.93 -7.64
C LYS A 42 3.70 3.26 -8.28
N ALA A 43 4.01 4.37 -7.62
CA ALA A 43 3.74 5.70 -8.14
C ALA A 43 4.54 5.96 -9.42
N ASP A 44 5.84 5.68 -9.42
CA ASP A 44 6.73 5.89 -10.56
C ASP A 44 6.30 5.04 -11.78
N GLU A 45 5.96 3.77 -11.57
CA GLU A 45 5.47 2.89 -12.63
C GLU A 45 4.13 3.37 -13.20
N ILE A 46 3.20 3.80 -12.34
CA ILE A 46 1.92 4.35 -12.78
C ILE A 46 2.13 5.65 -13.54
N ILE A 47 2.98 6.56 -13.05
CA ILE A 47 3.32 7.82 -13.74
C ILE A 47 3.95 7.53 -15.10
N SER A 48 4.89 6.58 -15.18
CA SER A 48 5.50 6.15 -16.44
C SER A 48 4.46 5.64 -17.44
N LYS A 49 3.56 4.76 -17.00
CA LYS A 49 2.42 4.27 -17.81
C LYS A 49 1.48 5.39 -18.24
N LEU A 50 1.28 6.37 -17.39
CA LEU A 50 0.39 7.51 -17.62
C LEU A 50 1.07 8.65 -18.41
N GLY A 51 2.39 8.64 -18.55
CA GLY A 51 3.18 9.68 -19.23
C GLY A 51 2.96 9.77 -20.74
N GLY A 52 2.25 8.82 -21.34
CA GLY A 52 1.81 8.84 -22.75
C GLY A 52 0.28 8.83 -22.85
N GLN A 53 -0.30 9.86 -23.48
CA GLN A 53 -1.73 10.01 -23.81
C GLN A 53 -2.76 9.74 -22.70
N SER A 54 -2.35 9.54 -21.45
CA SER A 54 -3.29 9.14 -20.41
C SER A 54 -4.17 10.31 -19.97
N PRO A 55 -5.36 10.02 -19.41
CA PRO A 55 -6.20 11.02 -18.77
C PRO A 55 -5.41 11.84 -17.74
N PHE A 56 -4.49 11.24 -16.99
CA PHE A 56 -3.69 11.94 -15.98
C PHE A 56 -2.81 13.05 -16.56
N ALA A 57 -2.19 12.83 -17.72
CA ALA A 57 -1.35 13.84 -18.38
C ALA A 57 -2.20 14.96 -19.02
N GLN A 58 -3.33 14.59 -19.62
CA GLN A 58 -4.20 15.48 -20.41
C GLN A 58 -5.33 16.14 -19.61
N ASP A 59 -5.55 15.73 -18.35
CA ASP A 59 -6.60 16.31 -17.51
C ASP A 59 -6.28 17.80 -17.26
N PRO A 60 -7.18 18.72 -17.65
CA PRO A 60 -7.03 20.14 -17.35
C PRO A 60 -7.14 20.42 -15.84
N LEU A 61 -7.69 19.50 -15.05
CA LEU A 61 -7.76 19.59 -13.61
C LEU A 61 -6.54 18.94 -12.93
N PRO A 62 -6.17 19.39 -11.72
CA PRO A 62 -5.14 18.75 -10.94
C PRO A 62 -5.57 17.33 -10.51
N THR A 63 -5.08 16.32 -11.20
CA THR A 63 -5.31 14.91 -10.84
C THR A 63 -4.34 14.47 -9.73
N LEU A 64 -4.87 13.81 -8.70
CA LEU A 64 -4.09 13.23 -7.61
C LEU A 64 -3.94 11.72 -7.81
N LEU A 65 -2.71 11.23 -7.86
CA LEU A 65 -2.40 9.81 -7.80
C LEU A 65 -2.24 9.40 -6.33
N ILE A 66 -2.90 8.31 -5.94
CA ILE A 66 -2.80 7.74 -4.60
C ILE A 66 -2.31 6.30 -4.73
N THR A 67 -1.15 5.99 -4.12
CA THR A 67 -0.65 4.62 -3.98
C THR A 67 -0.56 4.28 -2.49
N ALA A 68 -0.76 3.02 -2.14
CA ALA A 68 -0.68 2.59 -0.76
C ALA A 68 -0.12 1.18 -0.67
N ASP A 69 0.67 0.93 0.36
CA ASP A 69 1.22 -0.37 0.66
C ASP A 69 1.15 -0.70 2.15
N THR A 70 1.07 -2.00 2.47
CA THR A 70 0.88 -2.44 3.85
C THR A 70 1.69 -3.69 4.12
N VAL A 71 2.50 -3.65 5.18
CA VAL A 71 3.25 -4.78 5.68
C VAL A 71 2.94 -5.03 7.15
N ILE A 72 3.02 -6.29 7.56
CA ILE A 72 2.85 -6.70 8.95
C ILE A 72 4.24 -6.96 9.52
N VAL A 73 4.54 -6.34 10.66
CA VAL A 73 5.80 -6.56 11.39
C VAL A 73 5.48 -7.26 12.71
N TYR A 74 6.09 -8.42 12.91
CA TYR A 74 5.98 -9.15 14.17
C TYR A 74 7.29 -9.83 14.53
N LYS A 75 7.77 -9.55 15.75
CA LYS A 75 9.09 -9.96 16.27
C LYS A 75 10.24 -9.61 15.33
N GLY A 76 10.21 -8.40 14.76
CA GLY A 76 11.24 -7.91 13.83
C GLY A 76 11.19 -8.51 12.42
N VAL A 77 10.22 -9.40 12.14
CA VAL A 77 10.07 -10.03 10.83
C VAL A 77 8.95 -9.35 10.05
N ILE A 78 9.28 -8.88 8.85
CA ILE A 78 8.37 -8.31 7.86
C ILE A 78 7.59 -9.43 7.18
N ARG A 79 6.28 -9.26 7.05
CA ARG A 79 5.35 -10.19 6.39
C ARG A 79 4.47 -9.43 5.42
N GLU A 80 4.50 -9.87 4.16
CA GLU A 80 3.67 -9.34 3.06
C GLU A 80 2.39 -10.17 2.92
N LYS A 81 1.81 -10.26 1.71
CA LYS A 81 0.64 -11.10 1.47
C LYS A 81 1.01 -12.59 1.57
N PRO A 82 0.26 -13.41 2.34
CA PRO A 82 0.54 -14.84 2.43
C PRO A 82 0.33 -15.52 1.06
N ILE A 83 1.22 -16.44 0.73
CA ILE A 83 1.18 -17.21 -0.53
C ILE A 83 0.42 -18.53 -0.38
N SER A 84 0.10 -18.95 0.85
CA SER A 84 -0.64 -20.19 1.14
C SER A 84 -1.70 -20.00 2.24
N LYS A 85 -2.67 -20.93 2.31
CA LYS A 85 -3.69 -20.95 3.37
C LYS A 85 -3.06 -21.20 4.74
N GLU A 86 -2.03 -22.02 4.79
CA GLU A 86 -1.29 -22.39 5.98
C GLU A 86 -0.56 -21.17 6.55
N GLU A 87 0.11 -20.42 5.69
CA GLU A 87 0.75 -19.15 6.05
C GLU A 87 -0.27 -18.09 6.48
N ALA A 88 -1.41 -17.99 5.79
CA ALA A 88 -2.48 -17.07 6.20
C ALA A 88 -2.98 -17.39 7.62
N ARG A 89 -3.14 -18.68 7.98
CA ARG A 89 -3.50 -19.08 9.35
C ARG A 89 -2.42 -18.71 10.36
N GLN A 90 -1.14 -18.83 10.01
CA GLN A 90 -0.04 -18.38 10.87
C GLN A 90 -0.08 -16.86 11.06
N PHE A 91 -0.37 -16.08 10.02
CA PHE A 91 -0.44 -14.62 10.10
C PHE A 91 -1.61 -14.16 10.97
N ILE A 92 -2.77 -14.81 10.89
CA ILE A 92 -3.91 -14.52 11.77
C ILE A 92 -3.56 -14.75 13.24
N LYS A 93 -2.86 -15.86 13.54
CA LYS A 93 -2.37 -16.14 14.91
C LYS A 93 -1.40 -15.07 15.40
N VAL A 94 -0.52 -14.60 14.52
CA VAL A 94 0.44 -13.53 14.79
C VAL A 94 -0.26 -12.20 15.09
N LEU A 95 -1.27 -11.83 14.30
CA LEU A 95 -2.08 -10.62 14.52
C LEU A 95 -2.80 -10.66 15.87
N ALA A 96 -3.33 -11.82 16.27
CA ALA A 96 -3.97 -12.01 17.57
C ALA A 96 -2.98 -11.87 18.74
N ALA A 97 -1.68 -12.10 18.52
CA ALA A 97 -0.61 -12.03 19.51
C ALA A 97 0.04 -10.64 19.66
N GLY A 98 -0.52 -9.60 19.03
CA GLY A 98 -0.07 -8.21 19.20
C GLY A 98 0.95 -7.73 18.17
N ALA A 99 0.66 -7.90 16.88
CA ALA A 99 1.53 -7.44 15.78
C ALA A 99 1.39 -5.94 15.49
N CYS A 100 2.42 -5.36 14.86
CA CYS A 100 2.35 -4.01 14.30
C CYS A 100 1.99 -4.08 12.82
N VAL A 101 1.07 -3.22 12.38
CA VAL A 101 0.76 -3.02 10.96
C VAL A 101 1.35 -1.68 10.55
N LEU A 102 2.19 -1.72 9.54
CA LEU A 102 2.72 -0.53 8.90
C LEU A 102 1.97 -0.34 7.58
N GLU A 103 1.31 0.81 7.44
CA GLU A 103 0.70 1.22 6.19
C GLU A 103 1.32 2.54 5.76
N VAL A 104 1.74 2.61 4.49
CA VAL A 104 2.18 3.85 3.87
C VAL A 104 1.17 4.23 2.82
N LEU A 105 0.78 5.49 2.85
CA LEU A 105 0.01 6.15 1.81
C LEU A 105 0.96 7.13 1.10
N SER A 106 1.16 6.95 -0.19
CA SER A 106 1.83 7.95 -1.02
C SER A 106 0.81 8.64 -1.90
N THR A 107 0.99 9.95 -2.02
CA THR A 107 0.20 10.82 -2.87
C THR A 107 1.14 11.54 -3.83
N SER A 108 0.80 11.55 -5.10
CA SER A 108 1.60 12.16 -6.16
C SER A 108 0.73 13.09 -6.99
N SER A 109 1.17 14.32 -7.17
CA SER A 109 0.63 15.25 -8.17
C SER A 109 1.60 15.36 -9.35
N LYS A 110 1.21 16.06 -10.43
CA LYS A 110 2.06 16.26 -11.62
C LYS A 110 3.45 16.83 -11.32
N THR A 111 3.62 17.53 -10.21
CA THR A 111 4.85 18.26 -9.86
C THR A 111 5.48 17.84 -8.54
N GLN A 112 4.81 17.05 -7.71
CA GLN A 112 5.31 16.69 -6.39
C GLN A 112 4.82 15.32 -5.94
N ILE A 113 5.73 14.54 -5.34
CA ILE A 113 5.41 13.30 -4.64
C ILE A 113 5.56 13.53 -3.14
N ARG A 114 4.55 13.12 -2.38
CA ARG A 114 4.52 13.15 -0.91
C ARG A 114 4.17 11.76 -0.40
N ALA A 115 4.99 11.22 0.48
CA ALA A 115 4.70 9.96 1.18
C ALA A 115 4.40 10.25 2.64
N GLU A 116 3.29 9.71 3.14
CA GLU A 116 2.89 9.76 4.54
C GLU A 116 2.77 8.34 5.09
N MET A 117 3.43 8.09 6.21
CA MET A 117 3.48 6.77 6.84
C MET A 117 2.63 6.76 8.10
N THR A 118 1.77 5.74 8.21
CA THR A 118 0.96 5.49 9.41
C THR A 118 1.38 4.16 10.04
N LEU A 119 1.90 4.23 11.27
CA LEU A 119 2.18 3.04 12.09
C LEU A 119 0.98 2.76 13.01
N THR A 120 0.33 1.61 12.82
CA THR A 120 -0.80 1.18 13.67
C THR A 120 -0.41 -0.06 14.47
N ARG A 121 -0.44 0.04 15.80
CA ARG A 121 -0.20 -1.11 16.68
C ARG A 121 -1.51 -1.85 16.95
N ILE A 122 -1.60 -3.12 16.58
CA ILE A 122 -2.73 -3.97 16.95
C ILE A 122 -2.43 -4.58 18.31
N VAL A 123 -3.14 -4.14 19.34
CA VAL A 123 -2.85 -4.54 20.73
C VAL A 123 -3.54 -5.85 21.10
N LYS A 124 -4.63 -6.22 20.42
CA LYS A 124 -5.29 -7.52 20.55
C LYS A 124 -6.37 -7.66 19.48
N CYS A 125 -6.37 -8.75 18.74
CA CYS A 125 -7.48 -9.09 17.84
C CYS A 125 -7.99 -10.50 18.17
N THR A 126 -9.07 -10.58 18.95
CA THR A 126 -9.74 -11.85 19.25
C THR A 126 -10.67 -12.21 18.09
N TYR A 127 -10.20 -13.08 17.18
CA TYR A 127 -11.05 -13.76 16.20
C TYR A 127 -11.30 -15.20 16.66
N LYS A 128 -12.56 -15.64 16.68
CA LYS A 128 -12.90 -17.08 16.67
C LYS A 128 -12.87 -17.54 15.21
N LEU A 129 -11.95 -18.44 14.88
CA LEU A 129 -11.93 -19.16 13.59
C LEU A 129 -13.05 -20.19 13.54
#